data_AF-A0A0G0FKM3-F1
#
_entry.id   AF-A0A0G0FKM3-F1
#
_cell.length_a   1.000
_cell.length_b   1.000
_cell.length_c   1.000
_cell.angle_alpha   90.00
_cell.angle_beta   90.00
_cell.angle_gamma   90.00
#
_symmetry.space_group_name_H-M   'P 1'
#
loop_
_entity.id
_entity.type
_entity.pdbx_description
1 polymer ?
#
loop_
_entity_poly.entity_id
_entity_poly.type
_entity_poly.pdbx_seq_one_letter_code
_entity_poly.pdbx_strand_id
1 'polypeptide(L)'
;MTGNVTLQSGGQITGNLTLLQATNLSIDGTSKIDVSGKGYAGGAATVNGYGPGAGQRGYPNSNIGGGGAGYGGVGGNGQNKNATYGAGGVENGQANIHQPTEFGSGGGGSAYLAPGGAGGGAIKLNISGTLDNSGSIFSNGGNGILDGFLNYYSSGAGSGGSIWIQAGTISGAGTVTANGGAGVNAVNADGGGGAGGRIAISGAGDLAITASGGTSFATAGGTGSIYYSASGTYTSAVLDFLGGRDFTTVDITKATPGTSTAVVSLHGGNTNNPAEWADNWAVINDNDNISTFDNFRYLQYKVELSFTGLSTDPKPNLQDISFNYYTYLNKSLTSSIYNSNSDANTFASISWEEDFPSDTVIKFQMQTSADNSTWSDFMGPDGTNATYFYTGSGCTKTDSLVTCDLDNVPNLGESENNHYFKYKAYLISETGVDTPALNSVTVTYVVNANPEIEANQTTAVPDANKKVNISYNVRDTDSISGTITPSFEYSLNGGSSWTAITSGCLEATDLDAKTISTPATPPENTTYTPHTATWTPACESGIGTTTYEA
;
A
#
# COMPACT_ATOMS: atom_id res chain seq x y z
N MET A 1 -18.00 -19.61 38.32
CA MET A 1 -16.81 -19.43 39.18
C MET A 1 -15.89 -18.45 38.48
N THR A 2 -15.25 -17.53 39.21
CA THR A 2 -14.30 -16.53 38.68
C THR A 2 -12.84 -16.94 38.95
N GLY A 3 -12.56 -18.24 38.84
CA GLY A 3 -11.26 -18.82 39.17
C GLY A 3 -10.84 -19.89 38.18
N ASN A 4 -9.66 -20.46 38.39
CA ASN A 4 -9.11 -21.51 37.55
C ASN A 4 -9.68 -22.88 37.96
N VAL A 5 -9.95 -23.74 36.98
CA VAL A 5 -10.32 -25.14 37.18
C VAL A 5 -9.24 -26.00 36.53
N THR A 6 -8.80 -27.05 37.22
CA THR A 6 -7.78 -27.95 36.71
C THR A 6 -8.21 -29.39 37.00
N LEU A 7 -8.29 -30.23 35.96
CA LEU A 7 -8.43 -31.67 36.09
C LEU A 7 -7.05 -32.29 35.88
N GLN A 8 -6.56 -33.00 36.89
CA GLN A 8 -5.25 -33.64 36.87
C GLN A 8 -5.34 -35.10 37.29
N SER A 9 -4.33 -35.89 36.92
CA SER A 9 -4.08 -37.24 37.43
C SER A 9 -5.29 -38.18 37.28
N GLY A 10 -5.90 -38.18 36.09
CA GLY A 10 -7.07 -39.00 35.79
C GLY A 10 -8.40 -38.44 36.31
N GLY A 11 -8.45 -37.15 36.65
CA GLY A 11 -9.66 -36.48 37.13
C GLY A 11 -10.82 -36.59 36.13
N GLN A 12 -12.04 -36.79 36.65
CA GLN A 12 -13.23 -36.99 35.82
C GLN A 12 -14.41 -36.13 36.27
N ILE A 13 -15.08 -35.50 35.29
CA ILE A 13 -16.42 -34.93 35.47
C ILE A 13 -17.39 -35.75 34.64
N THR A 14 -18.31 -36.48 35.27
CA THR A 14 -19.20 -37.44 34.59
C THR A 14 -20.68 -37.05 34.57
N GLY A 15 -20.99 -35.81 34.95
CA GLY A 15 -22.35 -35.28 34.99
C GLY A 15 -22.59 -34.23 33.90
N ASN A 16 -23.83 -34.12 33.43
CA ASN A 16 -24.25 -33.08 32.50
C ASN A 16 -23.88 -31.69 33.05
N LEU A 17 -23.22 -30.87 32.22
CA LEU A 17 -22.78 -29.53 32.59
C LEU A 17 -23.66 -28.52 31.87
N THR A 18 -24.70 -28.02 32.56
CA THR A 18 -25.52 -26.91 32.04
C THR A 18 -24.70 -25.63 31.89
N LEU A 19 -23.69 -25.44 32.75
CA LEU A 19 -22.69 -24.38 32.65
C LEU A 19 -21.50 -24.63 33.59
N LEU A 20 -20.29 -24.74 33.03
CA LEU A 20 -19.03 -24.60 33.77
C LEU A 20 -18.40 -23.25 33.39
N GLN A 21 -18.31 -22.35 34.37
CA GLN A 21 -17.68 -21.04 34.22
C GLN A 21 -16.34 -20.99 34.94
N ALA A 22 -15.26 -20.62 34.25
CA ALA A 22 -13.93 -20.45 34.81
C ALA A 22 -13.13 -19.35 34.09
N THR A 23 -12.07 -18.85 34.73
CA THR A 23 -11.09 -18.00 34.04
C THR A 23 -10.19 -18.83 33.14
N ASN A 24 -9.57 -19.87 33.69
CA ASN A 24 -8.85 -20.87 32.92
C ASN A 24 -9.36 -22.27 33.26
N LEU A 25 -9.42 -23.16 32.27
CA LEU A 25 -9.71 -24.57 32.46
C LEU A 25 -8.57 -25.38 31.84
N SER A 26 -7.88 -26.18 32.64
CA SER A 26 -6.87 -27.13 32.15
C SER A 26 -7.33 -28.56 32.41
N ILE A 27 -7.26 -29.40 31.37
CA ILE A 27 -7.59 -30.83 31.39
C ILE A 27 -6.34 -31.56 30.92
N ASP A 28 -5.65 -32.24 31.83
CA ASP A 28 -4.44 -32.97 31.47
C ASP A 28 -4.73 -34.18 30.57
N GLY A 29 -3.69 -34.74 29.95
CA GLY A 29 -3.81 -35.85 28.98
C GLY A 29 -4.41 -37.15 29.52
N THR A 30 -4.61 -37.27 30.83
CA THR A 30 -5.23 -38.44 31.46
C THR A 30 -6.64 -38.17 31.97
N SER A 31 -7.06 -36.91 31.98
CA SER A 31 -8.32 -36.44 32.57
C SER A 31 -9.41 -36.28 31.52
N LYS A 32 -10.67 -36.31 31.98
CA LYS A 32 -11.81 -36.17 31.06
C LYS A 32 -13.05 -35.52 31.65
N ILE A 33 -13.81 -34.85 30.78
CA ILE A 33 -15.21 -34.51 31.00
C ILE A 33 -16.03 -35.46 30.14
N ASP A 34 -16.81 -36.37 30.73
CA ASP A 34 -17.44 -37.48 30.01
C ASP A 34 -18.91 -37.63 30.39
N VAL A 35 -19.77 -37.11 29.53
CA VAL A 35 -21.24 -37.23 29.64
C VAL A 35 -21.78 -38.22 28.61
N SER A 36 -20.95 -39.15 28.13
CA SER A 36 -21.39 -40.16 27.16
C SER A 36 -22.51 -41.04 27.74
N GLY A 37 -23.57 -41.26 26.97
CA GLY A 37 -24.75 -42.02 27.42
C GLY A 37 -25.54 -41.38 28.58
N LYS A 38 -25.31 -40.09 28.90
CA LYS A 38 -26.00 -39.36 29.99
C LYS A 38 -27.16 -38.48 29.50
N GLY A 39 -27.60 -38.66 28.27
CA GLY A 39 -28.76 -38.00 27.66
C GLY A 39 -30.05 -38.78 27.89
N TYR A 40 -30.96 -38.74 26.92
CA TYR A 40 -32.20 -39.51 27.00
C TYR A 40 -31.92 -41.01 26.99
N ALA A 41 -32.65 -41.74 27.83
CA ALA A 41 -32.51 -43.19 27.92
C ALA A 41 -32.87 -43.87 26.59
N GLY A 42 -32.21 -45.01 26.31
CA GLY A 42 -32.66 -45.90 25.26
C GLY A 42 -33.97 -46.59 25.62
N GLY A 43 -34.64 -47.14 24.61
CA GLY A 43 -35.89 -47.87 24.82
C GLY A 43 -35.64 -49.18 25.56
N ALA A 44 -36.51 -49.54 26.50
CA ALA A 44 -36.53 -50.90 27.05
C ALA A 44 -36.86 -51.93 25.94
N ALA A 45 -36.83 -53.22 26.27
CA ALA A 45 -37.12 -54.25 25.28
C ALA A 45 -38.47 -54.01 24.59
N THR A 46 -38.49 -53.98 23.25
CA THR A 46 -39.69 -53.67 22.44
C THR A 46 -40.34 -52.30 22.71
N VAL A 47 -39.54 -51.32 23.18
CA VAL A 47 -39.97 -49.93 23.41
C VAL A 47 -39.11 -48.99 22.56
N ASN A 48 -39.71 -47.90 22.06
CA ASN A 48 -38.97 -46.85 21.38
C ASN A 48 -37.95 -46.21 22.34
N GLY A 49 -36.93 -45.57 21.79
CA GLY A 49 -36.06 -44.70 22.56
C GLY A 49 -36.82 -43.54 23.20
N TYR A 50 -36.14 -42.83 24.10
CA TYR A 50 -36.64 -41.56 24.64
C TYR A 50 -35.94 -40.37 23.95
N GLY A 51 -36.59 -39.22 23.98
CA GLY A 51 -36.09 -37.96 23.40
C GLY A 51 -36.70 -37.63 22.04
N PRO A 52 -36.49 -36.40 21.53
CA PRO A 52 -37.21 -35.91 20.35
C PRO A 52 -36.79 -36.58 19.03
N GLY A 53 -35.61 -37.21 19.00
CA GLY A 53 -35.11 -38.02 17.88
C GLY A 53 -35.00 -39.49 18.28
N ALA A 54 -35.90 -40.01 19.10
CA ALA A 54 -35.87 -41.40 19.54
C ALA A 54 -35.88 -42.39 18.36
N GLY A 55 -35.04 -43.41 18.43
CA GLY A 55 -35.09 -44.53 17.50
C GLY A 55 -36.33 -45.41 17.75
N GLN A 56 -36.94 -45.94 16.69
CA GLN A 56 -38.08 -46.85 16.84
C GLN A 56 -37.64 -48.25 17.31
N ARG A 57 -38.50 -48.90 18.08
CA ARG A 57 -38.29 -50.27 18.55
C ARG A 57 -38.14 -51.26 17.39
N GLY A 58 -37.40 -52.33 17.67
CA GLY A 58 -37.44 -53.57 16.89
C GLY A 58 -38.73 -54.36 17.16
N TYR A 59 -39.09 -55.25 16.22
CA TYR A 59 -40.26 -56.11 16.31
C TYR A 59 -39.84 -57.59 16.21
N PRO A 60 -40.05 -58.41 17.26
CA PRO A 60 -39.60 -59.81 17.27
C PRO A 60 -40.29 -60.68 16.22
N ASN A 61 -41.57 -60.44 15.94
CA ASN A 61 -42.35 -61.24 14.98
C ASN A 61 -42.01 -60.96 13.51
N SER A 62 -41.32 -59.85 13.21
CA SER A 62 -40.86 -59.47 11.87
C SER A 62 -39.34 -59.40 11.76
N ASN A 63 -38.63 -59.88 12.79
CA ASN A 63 -37.18 -59.90 12.91
C ASN A 63 -36.49 -58.53 12.72
N ILE A 64 -37.10 -57.44 13.18
CA ILE A 64 -36.60 -56.09 12.93
C ILE A 64 -35.70 -55.62 14.08
N GLY A 65 -34.52 -55.08 13.76
CA GLY A 65 -33.61 -54.48 14.73
C GLY A 65 -34.06 -53.08 15.14
N GLY A 66 -33.64 -52.63 16.32
CA GLY A 66 -33.99 -51.27 16.78
C GLY A 66 -33.37 -50.19 15.90
N GLY A 67 -34.11 -49.14 15.62
CA GLY A 67 -33.60 -47.94 14.94
C GLY A 67 -32.66 -47.16 15.85
N GLY A 68 -31.58 -46.63 15.29
CA GLY A 68 -30.67 -45.72 15.97
C GLY A 68 -31.32 -44.35 16.21
N ALA A 69 -30.88 -43.62 17.21
CA ALA A 69 -31.44 -42.32 17.55
C ALA A 69 -30.86 -41.19 16.68
N GLY A 70 -31.64 -40.12 16.52
CA GLY A 70 -31.25 -38.87 15.87
C GLY A 70 -30.99 -37.74 16.89
N TYR A 71 -29.93 -36.97 16.62
CA TYR A 71 -29.57 -35.68 17.20
C TYR A 71 -28.39 -35.17 16.39
N GLY A 72 -28.42 -33.94 15.85
CA GLY A 72 -27.35 -33.45 14.96
C GLY A 72 -27.39 -34.01 13.52
N GLY A 73 -27.80 -35.27 13.38
CA GLY A 73 -28.15 -35.93 12.12
C GLY A 73 -29.31 -36.92 12.32
N VAL A 74 -29.68 -37.64 11.25
CA VAL A 74 -30.68 -38.72 11.31
C VAL A 74 -30.08 -40.01 11.87
N GLY A 75 -30.84 -40.73 12.70
CA GLY A 75 -30.45 -42.05 13.17
C GLY A 75 -30.53 -43.07 12.04
N GLY A 76 -29.67 -44.09 12.10
CA GLY A 76 -29.70 -45.20 11.15
C GLY A 76 -30.91 -46.09 11.38
N ASN A 77 -31.52 -46.59 10.31
CA ASN A 77 -32.55 -47.62 10.41
C ASN A 77 -31.95 -48.94 10.92
N GLY A 78 -32.65 -49.59 11.84
CA GLY A 78 -32.46 -51.01 12.13
C GLY A 78 -33.06 -51.84 10.99
N GLN A 79 -32.54 -53.04 10.74
CA GLN A 79 -32.91 -53.81 9.57
C GLN A 79 -33.00 -55.31 9.88
N ASN A 80 -34.01 -55.99 9.32
CA ASN A 80 -34.01 -57.46 9.24
C ASN A 80 -33.24 -57.95 8.00
N LYS A 81 -32.76 -59.21 7.97
CA LYS A 81 -32.06 -59.72 6.77
C LYS A 81 -32.93 -59.77 5.48
N ASN A 82 -34.20 -59.34 5.52
CA ASN A 82 -35.18 -59.30 4.43
C ASN A 82 -35.76 -57.88 4.15
N ALA A 83 -35.03 -56.81 4.50
CA ALA A 83 -35.31 -55.39 4.20
C ALA A 83 -36.58 -54.71 4.81
N THR A 84 -37.04 -55.11 6.01
CA THR A 84 -38.00 -54.34 6.83
C THR A 84 -37.28 -53.60 7.96
N TYR A 85 -37.72 -52.37 8.28
CA TYR A 85 -36.92 -51.43 9.08
C TYR A 85 -37.56 -50.99 10.39
N GLY A 86 -36.71 -50.89 11.42
CA GLY A 86 -36.99 -50.09 12.61
C GLY A 86 -36.51 -48.68 12.29
N ALA A 87 -37.45 -47.73 12.15
CA ALA A 87 -37.09 -46.40 11.68
C ALA A 87 -36.10 -45.72 12.63
N GLY A 88 -35.03 -45.17 12.06
CA GLY A 88 -34.11 -44.31 12.77
C GLY A 88 -34.80 -43.03 13.24
N GLY A 89 -34.24 -42.42 14.28
CA GLY A 89 -34.72 -41.15 14.80
C GLY A 89 -34.52 -40.01 13.81
N VAL A 90 -35.43 -39.05 13.81
CA VAL A 90 -35.29 -37.82 13.01
C VAL A 90 -34.16 -36.93 13.53
N GLU A 91 -33.60 -36.11 12.65
CA GLU A 91 -32.75 -35.00 13.08
C GLU A 91 -33.58 -33.99 13.89
N ASN A 92 -33.02 -33.47 14.97
CA ASN A 92 -33.62 -32.44 15.82
C ASN A 92 -32.55 -31.42 16.29
N GLY A 93 -32.99 -30.34 16.96
CA GLY A 93 -32.10 -29.32 17.54
C GLY A 93 -31.49 -28.33 16.54
N GLN A 94 -32.07 -28.18 15.34
CA GLN A 94 -31.53 -27.33 14.26
C GLN A 94 -31.49 -25.84 14.64
N ALA A 95 -32.43 -25.37 15.46
CA ALA A 95 -32.53 -23.96 15.88
C ALA A 95 -31.37 -23.50 16.79
N ASN A 96 -30.64 -24.44 17.41
CA ASN A 96 -29.64 -24.16 18.44
C ASN A 96 -28.22 -24.58 18.00
N ILE A 97 -27.94 -24.65 16.69
CA ILE A 97 -26.65 -25.14 16.18
C ILE A 97 -25.44 -24.32 16.67
N HIS A 98 -25.63 -23.04 16.98
CA HIS A 98 -24.59 -22.14 17.51
C HIS A 98 -24.45 -22.22 19.04
N GLN A 99 -25.46 -22.77 19.72
CA GLN A 99 -25.59 -22.79 21.17
C GLN A 99 -26.23 -24.11 21.64
N PRO A 100 -25.65 -25.28 21.28
CA PRO A 100 -26.27 -26.56 21.52
C PRO A 100 -26.30 -26.87 23.03
N THR A 101 -27.48 -27.17 23.55
CA THR A 101 -27.71 -27.44 24.98
C THR A 101 -28.59 -28.67 25.22
N GLU A 102 -29.09 -29.29 24.15
CA GLU A 102 -30.02 -30.41 24.22
C GLU A 102 -29.28 -31.74 24.41
N PHE A 103 -29.93 -32.69 25.06
CA PHE A 103 -29.40 -34.04 25.21
C PHE A 103 -29.62 -34.86 23.92
N GLY A 104 -28.69 -35.78 23.65
CA GLY A 104 -28.85 -36.80 22.62
C GLY A 104 -30.02 -37.73 22.95
N SER A 105 -30.67 -38.24 21.91
CA SER A 105 -31.82 -39.15 21.99
C SER A 105 -31.37 -40.60 22.20
N GLY A 106 -32.23 -41.41 22.80
CA GLY A 106 -32.00 -42.85 22.95
C GLY A 106 -32.41 -43.66 21.73
N GLY A 107 -31.69 -44.76 21.48
CA GLY A 107 -32.01 -45.72 20.42
C GLY A 107 -33.21 -46.61 20.79
N GLY A 108 -33.82 -47.23 19.79
CA GLY A 108 -34.94 -48.16 19.99
C GLY A 108 -34.49 -49.48 20.60
N GLY A 109 -35.23 -49.97 21.59
CA GLY A 109 -34.99 -51.30 22.14
C GLY A 109 -35.44 -52.41 21.19
N SER A 110 -34.93 -53.61 21.42
CA SER A 110 -35.26 -54.81 20.67
C SER A 110 -35.75 -55.92 21.61
N ALA A 111 -36.11 -57.08 21.06
CA ALA A 111 -36.66 -58.18 21.87
C ALA A 111 -35.63 -58.77 22.85
N TYR A 112 -36.10 -59.60 23.79
CA TYR A 112 -35.26 -60.42 24.68
C TYR A 112 -34.17 -59.66 25.45
N LEU A 113 -34.58 -58.56 26.11
CA LEU A 113 -33.72 -57.76 27.00
C LEU A 113 -32.58 -57.01 26.30
N ALA A 114 -32.77 -56.59 25.04
CA ALA A 114 -31.87 -55.67 24.36
C ALA A 114 -32.39 -54.21 24.43
N PRO A 115 -32.12 -53.43 25.51
CA PRO A 115 -32.44 -52.01 25.52
C PRO A 115 -31.60 -51.23 24.50
N GLY A 116 -32.15 -50.15 23.97
CA GLY A 116 -31.42 -49.23 23.10
C GLY A 116 -30.29 -48.52 23.82
N GLY A 117 -29.31 -48.02 23.06
CA GLY A 117 -28.27 -47.16 23.58
C GLY A 117 -28.84 -45.82 24.06
N ALA A 118 -28.36 -45.31 25.21
CA ALA A 118 -28.73 -43.99 25.70
C ALA A 118 -28.04 -42.89 24.89
N GLY A 119 -28.67 -41.72 24.72
CA GLY A 119 -28.04 -40.60 24.03
C GLY A 119 -26.92 -39.93 24.84
N GLY A 120 -26.08 -39.14 24.18
CA GLY A 120 -25.06 -38.32 24.83
C GLY A 120 -25.65 -37.18 25.67
N GLY A 121 -24.93 -36.75 26.70
CA GLY A 121 -25.32 -35.65 27.56
C GLY A 121 -25.17 -34.24 26.94
N ALA A 122 -25.10 -33.22 27.80
CA ALA A 122 -24.78 -31.86 27.34
C ALA A 122 -23.67 -31.24 28.19
N ILE A 123 -22.74 -30.56 27.52
CA ILE A 123 -21.64 -29.83 28.13
C ILE A 123 -21.67 -28.38 27.64
N LYS A 124 -21.72 -27.41 28.56
CA LYS A 124 -21.47 -26.00 28.28
C LYS A 124 -20.28 -25.49 29.09
N LEU A 125 -19.23 -25.06 28.41
CA LEU A 125 -18.03 -24.44 28.99
C LEU A 125 -18.00 -22.96 28.61
N ASN A 126 -17.84 -22.08 29.59
CA ASN A 126 -17.63 -20.65 29.38
C ASN A 126 -16.37 -20.20 30.11
N ILE A 127 -15.28 -20.07 29.36
CA ILE A 127 -13.93 -19.85 29.84
C ILE A 127 -13.47 -18.47 29.38
N SER A 128 -13.31 -17.51 30.30
CA SER A 128 -12.98 -16.13 29.87
C SER A 128 -11.53 -15.97 29.40
N GLY A 129 -10.63 -16.86 29.83
CA GLY A 129 -9.22 -16.93 29.44
C GLY A 129 -8.94 -18.17 28.59
N THR A 130 -8.09 -19.07 29.09
CA THR A 130 -7.58 -20.21 28.33
C THR A 130 -8.28 -21.52 28.68
N LEU A 131 -8.75 -22.25 27.66
CA LEU A 131 -9.01 -23.68 27.71
C LEU A 131 -7.76 -24.43 27.23
N ASP A 132 -7.07 -25.10 28.13
CA ASP A 132 -5.98 -26.04 27.82
C ASP A 132 -6.53 -27.47 27.91
N ASN A 133 -6.94 -28.03 26.78
CA ASN A 133 -7.45 -29.38 26.70
C ASN A 133 -6.39 -30.30 26.09
N SER A 134 -5.64 -30.98 26.95
CA SER A 134 -4.77 -32.09 26.54
C SER A 134 -5.43 -33.46 26.71
N GLY A 135 -6.55 -33.53 27.46
CA GLY A 135 -7.33 -34.73 27.72
C GLY A 135 -8.53 -34.91 26.79
N SER A 136 -9.68 -35.30 27.36
CA SER A 136 -10.87 -35.65 26.58
C SER A 136 -12.16 -35.00 27.07
N ILE A 137 -12.98 -34.50 26.14
CA ILE A 137 -14.33 -33.98 26.39
C ILE A 137 -15.33 -34.79 25.54
N PHE A 138 -16.20 -35.57 26.19
CA PHE A 138 -17.07 -36.53 25.52
C PHE A 138 -18.55 -36.33 25.83
N SER A 139 -19.36 -36.39 24.78
CA SER A 139 -20.82 -36.48 24.82
C SER A 139 -21.31 -37.51 23.79
N ASN A 140 -20.71 -38.69 23.79
CA ASN A 140 -21.03 -39.72 22.80
C ASN A 140 -22.33 -40.45 23.14
N GLY A 141 -23.02 -40.95 22.12
CA GLY A 141 -24.14 -41.88 22.28
C GLY A 141 -23.66 -43.26 22.71
N GLY A 142 -24.49 -43.96 23.48
CA GLY A 142 -24.27 -45.36 23.85
C GLY A 142 -24.55 -46.29 22.67
N ASN A 143 -23.76 -47.36 22.57
CA ASN A 143 -23.95 -48.39 21.55
C ASN A 143 -25.29 -49.12 21.74
N GLY A 144 -25.81 -49.68 20.65
CA GLY A 144 -26.83 -50.73 20.74
C GLY A 144 -26.23 -51.98 21.40
N ILE A 145 -27.10 -52.88 21.84
CA ILE A 145 -26.68 -54.14 22.45
C ILE A 145 -27.39 -55.32 21.78
N LEU A 146 -26.78 -56.49 21.89
CA LEU A 146 -27.36 -57.76 21.47
C LEU A 146 -28.33 -58.27 22.52
N ASP A 147 -29.32 -59.04 22.08
CA ASP A 147 -30.10 -59.84 23.02
C ASP A 147 -29.20 -60.87 23.71
N GLY A 148 -29.40 -61.01 25.02
CA GLY A 148 -28.57 -61.87 25.87
C GLY A 148 -28.89 -63.36 25.78
N PHE A 149 -29.80 -63.79 24.90
CA PHE A 149 -30.25 -65.18 24.82
C PHE A 149 -29.61 -65.93 23.66
N LEU A 150 -29.75 -65.43 22.43
CA LEU A 150 -29.28 -66.10 21.21
C LEU A 150 -28.55 -65.17 20.22
N ASN A 151 -28.36 -63.89 20.55
CA ASN A 151 -27.79 -62.88 19.66
C ASN A 151 -28.54 -62.76 18.33
N TYR A 152 -29.84 -63.00 18.35
CA TYR A 152 -30.71 -62.95 17.18
C TYR A 152 -31.12 -61.52 16.83
N TYR A 153 -31.24 -60.67 17.83
CA TYR A 153 -31.73 -59.32 17.71
C TYR A 153 -30.76 -58.33 18.35
N SER A 154 -30.75 -57.13 17.78
CA SER A 154 -30.00 -56.02 18.31
C SER A 154 -30.87 -54.78 18.44
N SER A 155 -30.54 -53.98 19.45
CA SER A 155 -31.14 -52.67 19.67
C SER A 155 -30.40 -51.58 18.88
N GLY A 156 -31.09 -50.46 18.67
CA GLY A 156 -30.51 -49.29 18.05
C GLY A 156 -29.63 -48.52 19.04
N ALA A 157 -28.64 -47.82 18.51
CA ALA A 157 -27.73 -47.01 19.32
C ALA A 157 -28.27 -45.60 19.60
N GLY A 158 -27.79 -44.98 20.67
CA GLY A 158 -28.11 -43.59 21.03
C GLY A 158 -27.33 -42.59 20.19
N SER A 159 -27.87 -41.39 20.00
CA SER A 159 -27.16 -40.31 19.30
C SER A 159 -26.16 -39.60 20.21
N GLY A 160 -25.17 -38.94 19.63
CA GLY A 160 -24.32 -37.99 20.35
C GLY A 160 -25.14 -36.86 20.96
N GLY A 161 -24.57 -36.16 21.94
CA GLY A 161 -25.22 -35.03 22.62
C GLY A 161 -24.65 -33.67 22.22
N SER A 162 -24.76 -32.70 23.13
CA SER A 162 -24.30 -31.32 22.91
C SER A 162 -22.95 -31.04 23.56
N ILE A 163 -22.08 -30.32 22.87
CA ILE A 163 -20.88 -29.70 23.44
C ILE A 163 -20.83 -28.24 22.97
N TRP A 164 -20.88 -27.30 23.90
CA TRP A 164 -20.76 -25.87 23.63
C TRP A 164 -19.58 -25.30 24.42
N ILE A 165 -18.55 -24.86 23.71
CA ILE A 165 -17.32 -24.31 24.29
C ILE A 165 -17.20 -22.84 23.89
N GLN A 166 -17.03 -21.98 24.89
CA GLN A 166 -16.64 -20.59 24.71
C GLN A 166 -15.34 -20.39 25.48
N ALA A 167 -14.28 -19.95 24.80
CA ALA A 167 -12.97 -19.70 25.35
C ALA A 167 -12.33 -18.47 24.70
N GLY A 168 -11.49 -17.72 25.41
CA GLY A 168 -10.65 -16.70 24.78
C GLY A 168 -9.59 -17.35 23.90
N THR A 169 -8.81 -18.25 24.50
CA THR A 169 -7.79 -19.04 23.81
C THR A 169 -8.03 -20.53 24.05
N ILE A 170 -7.81 -21.34 23.03
CA ILE A 170 -7.89 -22.79 23.07
C ILE A 170 -6.49 -23.34 22.77
N SER A 171 -6.02 -24.25 23.61
CA SER A 171 -4.71 -24.88 23.52
C SER A 171 -4.78 -26.35 23.94
N GLY A 172 -3.69 -27.07 23.72
CA GLY A 172 -3.63 -28.52 23.94
C GLY A 172 -4.05 -29.32 22.70
N ALA A 173 -3.74 -30.62 22.73
CA ALA A 173 -3.98 -31.54 21.61
C ALA A 173 -5.06 -32.61 21.93
N GLY A 174 -5.90 -32.32 22.91
CA GLY A 174 -6.95 -33.21 23.39
C GLY A 174 -8.12 -33.33 22.42
N THR A 175 -9.02 -34.25 22.73
CA THR A 175 -10.14 -34.62 21.86
C THR A 175 -11.48 -34.11 22.39
N VAL A 176 -12.36 -33.69 21.48
CA VAL A 176 -13.75 -33.32 21.79
C VAL A 176 -14.69 -34.14 20.90
N THR A 177 -15.53 -35.00 21.48
CA THR A 177 -16.35 -35.91 20.67
C THR A 177 -17.81 -35.94 21.11
N ALA A 178 -18.71 -35.88 20.13
CA ALA A 178 -20.14 -36.11 20.29
C ALA A 178 -20.61 -37.12 19.25
N ASN A 179 -19.93 -38.27 19.15
CA ASN A 179 -20.23 -39.29 18.15
C ASN A 179 -21.49 -40.07 18.52
N GLY A 180 -22.22 -40.57 17.52
CA GLY A 180 -23.29 -41.53 17.74
C GLY A 180 -22.75 -42.89 18.15
N GLY A 181 -23.55 -43.64 18.91
CA GLY A 181 -23.20 -45.01 19.29
C GLY A 181 -23.28 -45.96 18.10
N ALA A 182 -22.49 -47.03 18.14
CA ALA A 182 -22.51 -48.07 17.12
C ALA A 182 -23.75 -48.98 17.27
N GLY A 183 -24.41 -49.25 16.15
CA GLY A 183 -25.32 -50.38 16.02
C GLY A 183 -24.55 -51.69 15.96
N VAL A 184 -25.16 -52.78 16.41
CA VAL A 184 -24.49 -54.09 16.54
C VAL A 184 -25.06 -55.11 15.55
N ASN A 185 -24.22 -56.05 15.11
CA ASN A 185 -24.58 -57.14 14.19
C ASN A 185 -25.26 -58.27 14.96
N ALA A 186 -26.46 -58.67 14.55
CA ALA A 186 -27.13 -59.85 15.09
C ALA A 186 -27.43 -60.86 13.98
N VAL A 187 -27.75 -62.10 14.37
CA VAL A 187 -28.02 -63.18 13.41
C VAL A 187 -29.21 -62.84 12.49
N ASN A 188 -30.30 -62.31 13.05
CA ASN A 188 -31.53 -62.06 12.31
C ASN A 188 -31.78 -60.56 12.03
N ALA A 189 -31.33 -59.69 12.93
CA ALA A 189 -31.75 -58.29 12.94
C ALA A 189 -30.66 -57.34 13.45
N ASP A 190 -30.18 -56.47 12.57
CA ASP A 190 -29.10 -55.52 12.85
C ASP A 190 -29.66 -54.17 13.32
N GLY A 191 -28.98 -53.57 14.29
CA GLY A 191 -29.41 -52.35 14.97
C GLY A 191 -28.87 -51.14 14.25
N GLY A 192 -29.67 -50.09 14.11
CA GLY A 192 -29.25 -48.85 13.48
C GLY A 192 -28.20 -48.11 14.30
N GLY A 193 -27.25 -47.47 13.61
CA GLY A 193 -26.25 -46.58 14.24
C GLY A 193 -26.89 -45.27 14.71
N GLY A 194 -26.43 -44.72 15.84
CA GLY A 194 -26.90 -43.43 16.33
C GLY A 194 -26.30 -42.28 15.52
N ALA A 195 -27.01 -41.16 15.38
CA ALA A 195 -26.47 -39.97 14.74
C ALA A 195 -25.36 -39.30 15.57
N GLY A 196 -24.44 -38.59 14.91
CA GLY A 196 -23.48 -37.72 15.59
C GLY A 196 -24.14 -36.44 16.08
N GLY A 197 -23.74 -35.92 17.23
CA GLY A 197 -24.37 -34.81 17.93
C GLY A 197 -23.97 -33.41 17.43
N ARG A 198 -24.04 -32.42 18.33
CA ARG A 198 -23.78 -31.01 17.97
C ARG A 198 -22.64 -30.45 18.82
N ILE A 199 -21.64 -29.88 18.16
CA ILE A 199 -20.49 -29.26 18.80
C ILE A 199 -20.41 -27.82 18.31
N ALA A 200 -20.39 -26.85 19.22
CA ALA A 200 -20.16 -25.44 18.90
C ALA A 200 -18.97 -24.91 19.70
N ILE A 201 -18.03 -24.28 19.02
CA ILE A 201 -16.80 -23.76 19.64
C ILE A 201 -16.60 -22.31 19.23
N SER A 202 -16.39 -21.45 20.22
CA SER A 202 -15.91 -20.10 20.01
C SER A 202 -14.62 -19.85 20.78
N GLY A 203 -13.54 -19.51 20.07
CA GLY A 203 -12.22 -19.23 20.65
C GLY A 203 -11.09 -19.37 19.64
N ALA A 204 -9.92 -18.81 19.95
CA ALA A 204 -8.74 -18.89 19.10
C ALA A 204 -7.91 -20.14 19.40
N GLY A 205 -7.81 -21.07 18.45
CA GLY A 205 -7.02 -22.31 18.56
C GLY A 205 -7.74 -23.52 17.95
N ASP A 206 -7.01 -24.63 17.83
CA ASP A 206 -7.51 -25.87 17.22
C ASP A 206 -7.68 -26.99 18.26
N LEU A 207 -8.66 -27.86 18.05
CA LEU A 207 -8.85 -29.11 18.79
C LEU A 207 -9.19 -30.24 17.83
N ALA A 208 -8.90 -31.48 18.23
CA ALA A 208 -9.37 -32.66 17.51
C ALA A 208 -10.85 -32.90 17.82
N ILE A 209 -11.75 -32.56 16.89
CA ILE A 209 -13.20 -32.59 17.12
C ILE A 209 -13.90 -33.57 16.18
N THR A 210 -14.79 -34.40 16.71
CA THR A 210 -15.62 -35.32 15.92
C THR A 210 -17.08 -35.34 16.38
N ALA A 211 -18.02 -35.27 15.43
CA ALA A 211 -19.43 -35.52 15.64
C ALA A 211 -19.94 -36.51 14.58
N SER A 212 -19.30 -37.66 14.47
CA SER A 212 -19.61 -38.67 13.47
C SER A 212 -20.84 -39.49 13.86
N GLY A 213 -21.60 -39.95 12.86
CA GLY A 213 -22.58 -40.99 13.09
C GLY A 213 -21.92 -42.30 13.51
N GLY A 214 -22.63 -43.08 14.30
CA GLY A 214 -22.19 -44.41 14.71
C GLY A 214 -22.28 -45.41 13.56
N THR A 215 -21.30 -46.32 13.51
CA THR A 215 -21.27 -47.41 12.54
C THR A 215 -22.42 -48.39 12.77
N SER A 216 -22.81 -49.13 11.74
CA SER A 216 -23.78 -50.22 11.86
C SER A 216 -23.62 -51.20 10.70
N PHE A 217 -24.05 -52.43 10.90
CA PHE A 217 -24.21 -53.45 9.85
C PHE A 217 -25.56 -53.34 9.13
N ALA A 218 -26.50 -52.60 9.69
CA ALA A 218 -27.70 -52.09 9.01
C ALA A 218 -27.37 -50.72 8.37
N THR A 219 -28.03 -49.66 8.83
CA THR A 219 -27.76 -48.29 8.38
C THR A 219 -26.96 -47.55 9.45
N ALA A 220 -25.84 -46.93 9.06
CA ALA A 220 -25.07 -46.04 9.93
C ALA A 220 -25.87 -44.78 10.25
N GLY A 221 -25.57 -44.15 11.39
CA GLY A 221 -26.14 -42.84 11.70
C GLY A 221 -25.59 -41.75 10.79
N GLY A 222 -26.38 -40.71 10.58
CA GLY A 222 -25.93 -39.48 9.94
C GLY A 222 -24.88 -38.75 10.78
N THR A 223 -23.99 -38.02 10.12
CA THR A 223 -23.06 -37.12 10.78
C THR A 223 -23.79 -35.99 11.49
N GLY A 224 -23.23 -35.56 12.61
CA GLY A 224 -23.66 -34.39 13.34
C GLY A 224 -23.13 -33.09 12.75
N SER A 225 -23.18 -32.04 13.57
CA SER A 225 -22.73 -30.69 13.19
C SER A 225 -21.61 -30.21 14.10
N ILE A 226 -20.57 -29.63 13.50
CA ILE A 226 -19.49 -28.94 14.19
C ILE A 226 -19.48 -27.50 13.70
N TYR A 227 -19.71 -26.57 14.61
CA TYR A 227 -19.82 -25.14 14.37
C TYR A 227 -18.65 -24.40 15.01
N TYR A 228 -18.05 -23.48 14.26
CA TYR A 228 -16.98 -22.61 14.76
C TYR A 228 -17.38 -21.15 14.67
N SER A 229 -17.05 -20.40 15.70
CA SER A 229 -16.95 -18.94 15.66
C SER A 229 -15.53 -18.56 16.07
N ALA A 230 -14.71 -18.13 15.12
CA ALA A 230 -13.32 -17.81 15.35
C ALA A 230 -13.03 -16.42 14.79
N SER A 231 -12.30 -15.62 15.56
CA SER A 231 -11.64 -14.42 15.07
C SER A 231 -10.15 -14.51 15.39
N GLY A 232 -9.34 -13.94 14.52
CA GLY A 232 -7.90 -13.94 14.68
C GLY A 232 -7.28 -12.72 14.01
N THR A 233 -6.18 -12.26 14.59
CA THR A 233 -5.40 -11.15 14.06
C THR A 233 -4.02 -11.66 13.70
N TYR A 234 -3.61 -11.44 12.44
CA TYR A 234 -2.24 -11.62 11.99
C TYR A 234 -1.61 -10.25 11.80
N THR A 235 -0.39 -10.05 12.28
CA THR A 235 0.40 -8.85 11.99
C THR A 235 1.68 -9.29 11.30
N SER A 236 2.00 -8.66 10.16
CA SER A 236 3.19 -8.99 9.39
C SER A 236 4.48 -8.66 10.15
N ALA A 237 5.60 -9.21 9.69
CA ALA A 237 6.89 -8.61 9.99
C ALA A 237 6.95 -7.17 9.46
N VAL A 238 7.89 -6.39 9.98
CA VAL A 238 8.20 -5.06 9.44
C VAL A 238 8.86 -5.24 8.07
N LEU A 239 8.27 -4.61 7.05
CA LEU A 239 8.76 -4.63 5.68
C LEU A 239 9.68 -3.42 5.49
N ASP A 240 10.95 -3.64 5.15
CA ASP A 240 11.93 -2.58 4.85
C ASP A 240 12.01 -2.37 3.34
N PHE A 241 11.68 -1.17 2.89
CA PHE A 241 11.75 -0.80 1.47
C PHE A 241 13.12 -0.24 1.08
N LEU A 242 14.13 -0.25 1.96
CA LEU A 242 15.52 0.20 1.75
C LEU A 242 15.69 1.73 1.60
N GLY A 243 14.66 2.49 1.94
CA GLY A 243 14.62 3.95 1.93
C GLY A 243 13.18 4.45 1.85
N GLY A 244 12.95 5.75 2.02
CA GLY A 244 11.63 6.33 1.76
C GLY A 244 11.19 6.05 0.31
N ARG A 245 9.91 5.71 0.12
CA ARG A 245 9.31 5.42 -1.19
C ARG A 245 8.09 6.30 -1.44
N ASP A 246 7.77 6.52 -2.70
CA ASP A 246 6.49 7.11 -3.11
C ASP A 246 5.57 5.95 -3.51
N PHE A 247 4.65 5.62 -2.62
CA PHE A 247 3.73 4.50 -2.79
C PHE A 247 2.56 4.91 -3.69
N THR A 248 2.10 3.97 -4.51
CA THR A 248 0.97 4.18 -5.41
C THR A 248 -0.24 3.42 -4.93
N THR A 249 -0.42 2.18 -5.36
CA THR A 249 -1.55 1.32 -4.99
C THR A 249 -1.11 0.12 -4.17
N VAL A 250 -2.08 -0.50 -3.51
CA VAL A 250 -1.93 -1.83 -2.91
C VAL A 250 -2.86 -2.82 -3.60
N ASP A 251 -2.33 -3.97 -3.98
CA ASP A 251 -3.11 -5.07 -4.56
C ASP A 251 -3.32 -6.13 -3.46
N ILE A 252 -4.57 -6.52 -3.21
CA ILE A 252 -4.94 -7.43 -2.11
C ILE A 252 -5.80 -8.57 -2.64
N THR A 253 -5.25 -9.78 -2.63
CA THR A 253 -6.01 -10.99 -2.94
C THR A 253 -6.45 -11.68 -1.65
N LYS A 254 -7.76 -11.73 -1.39
CA LYS A 254 -8.35 -12.38 -0.20
C LYS A 254 -9.64 -13.14 -0.53
N ALA A 255 -9.95 -14.15 0.27
CA ALA A 255 -11.23 -14.86 0.23
C ALA A 255 -12.07 -14.54 1.47
N THR A 256 -13.32 -14.15 1.26
CA THR A 256 -14.32 -13.89 2.33
C THR A 256 -15.61 -14.65 2.03
N PRO A 257 -15.61 -15.99 2.12
CA PRO A 257 -16.78 -16.82 1.85
C PRO A 257 -17.93 -16.58 2.85
N GLY A 258 -19.17 -16.57 2.35
CA GLY A 258 -20.36 -16.45 3.18
C GLY A 258 -20.39 -15.13 3.97
N THR A 259 -20.55 -15.24 5.28
CA THR A 259 -20.59 -14.10 6.22
C THR A 259 -19.25 -13.82 6.91
N SER A 260 -18.16 -14.47 6.45
CA SER A 260 -16.82 -14.22 7.01
C SER A 260 -16.28 -12.85 6.61
N THR A 261 -15.36 -12.31 7.42
CA THR A 261 -14.70 -11.03 7.14
C THR A 261 -13.18 -11.19 7.10
N ALA A 262 -12.54 -10.34 6.31
CA ALA A 262 -11.09 -10.15 6.26
C ALA A 262 -10.78 -8.67 6.09
N VAL A 263 -10.47 -8.00 7.20
CA VAL A 263 -10.10 -6.58 7.24
C VAL A 263 -8.59 -6.48 7.20
N VAL A 264 -8.05 -5.72 6.26
CA VAL A 264 -6.61 -5.45 6.16
C VAL A 264 -6.37 -4.01 6.58
N SER A 265 -5.38 -3.79 7.42
CA SER A 265 -4.92 -2.46 7.80
C SER A 265 -3.43 -2.31 7.55
N LEU A 266 -3.02 -1.08 7.26
CA LEU A 266 -1.64 -0.68 7.00
C LEU A 266 -1.18 0.34 8.03
N HIS A 267 0.10 0.26 8.37
CA HIS A 267 0.78 1.16 9.28
C HIS A 267 2.22 1.32 8.79
N GLY A 268 2.87 2.46 9.03
CA GLY A 268 4.21 2.70 8.51
C GLY A 268 4.95 3.84 9.20
N GLY A 269 6.26 3.89 8.98
CA GLY A 269 7.14 4.90 9.56
C GLY A 269 8.58 4.84 9.03
N ASN A 270 9.45 5.65 9.64
CA ASN A 270 10.84 5.83 9.20
C ASN A 270 11.89 5.17 10.12
N THR A 271 11.47 4.60 11.23
CA THR A 271 12.32 3.79 12.11
C THR A 271 11.95 2.32 11.99
N ASN A 272 12.88 1.41 12.26
CA ASN A 272 12.63 -0.04 12.19
C ASN A 272 11.83 -0.57 13.40
N ASN A 273 11.39 0.30 14.30
CA ASN A 273 10.66 -0.02 15.52
C ASN A 273 9.20 0.48 15.42
N PRO A 274 8.22 -0.39 15.15
CA PRO A 274 6.82 0.01 15.00
C PRO A 274 6.20 0.69 16.22
N ALA A 275 6.77 0.50 17.42
CA ALA A 275 6.30 1.16 18.64
C ALA A 275 6.57 2.68 18.66
N GLU A 276 7.43 3.18 17.77
CA GLU A 276 7.74 4.61 17.63
C GLU A 276 6.86 5.29 16.57
N TRP A 277 6.10 4.53 15.79
CA TRP A 277 5.20 5.07 14.78
C TRP A 277 3.90 5.55 15.45
N ALA A 278 3.16 6.43 14.78
CA ALA A 278 1.87 6.88 15.31
C ALA A 278 0.87 5.72 15.28
N ASP A 279 0.31 5.33 16.44
CA ASP A 279 -0.59 4.16 16.58
C ASP A 279 -1.96 4.33 15.88
N ASN A 280 -1.92 4.39 14.56
CA ASN A 280 -3.04 4.69 13.67
C ASN A 280 -2.98 3.72 12.48
N TRP A 281 -3.56 2.54 12.67
CA TRP A 281 -3.76 1.58 11.59
C TRP A 281 -4.83 2.09 10.62
N ALA A 282 -4.46 2.32 9.36
CA ALA A 282 -5.40 2.68 8.30
C ALA A 282 -5.98 1.42 7.66
N VAL A 283 -7.32 1.29 7.59
CA VAL A 283 -7.94 0.19 6.84
C VAL A 283 -7.73 0.40 5.34
N ILE A 284 -7.27 -0.63 4.64
CA ILE A 284 -7.01 -0.63 3.20
C ILE A 284 -7.76 -1.77 2.49
N ASN A 285 -8.10 -1.53 1.23
CA ASN A 285 -8.76 -2.45 0.32
C ASN A 285 -7.92 -2.62 -0.96
N ASP A 286 -8.33 -3.60 -1.76
CA ASP A 286 -7.72 -3.86 -3.06
C ASP A 286 -7.84 -2.64 -3.99
N ASN A 287 -6.73 -2.26 -4.62
CA ASN A 287 -6.54 -1.08 -5.46
C ASN A 287 -6.61 0.28 -4.73
N ASP A 288 -6.60 0.32 -3.40
CA ASP A 288 -6.56 1.59 -2.68
C ASP A 288 -5.24 2.33 -2.98
N ASN A 289 -5.34 3.66 -3.14
CA ASN A 289 -4.17 4.54 -3.18
C ASN A 289 -3.60 4.70 -1.76
N ILE A 290 -2.31 4.41 -1.60
CA ILE A 290 -1.61 4.41 -0.32
C ILE A 290 -0.50 5.48 -0.24
N SER A 291 -0.61 6.55 -1.06
CA SER A 291 0.35 7.68 -1.04
C SER A 291 0.39 8.44 0.30
N THR A 292 -0.58 8.22 1.19
CA THR A 292 -0.52 8.70 2.58
C THR A 292 0.68 8.14 3.36
N PHE A 293 1.28 7.06 2.86
CA PHE A 293 2.48 6.43 3.41
C PHE A 293 3.77 6.85 2.67
N ASP A 294 3.71 7.83 1.76
CA ASP A 294 4.88 8.33 1.04
C ASP A 294 6.00 8.78 1.98
N ASN A 295 7.23 8.64 1.52
CA ASN A 295 8.47 8.86 2.26
C ASN A 295 8.71 7.91 3.44
N PHE A 296 7.79 6.99 3.77
CA PHE A 296 8.08 5.96 4.76
C PHE A 296 9.01 4.89 4.20
N ARG A 297 9.96 4.47 5.03
CA ARG A 297 10.88 3.38 4.74
C ARG A 297 10.30 2.02 5.11
N TYR A 298 9.49 1.97 6.17
CA TYR A 298 8.98 0.73 6.73
C TYR A 298 7.47 0.71 6.71
N LEU A 299 6.88 -0.39 6.25
CA LEU A 299 5.45 -0.67 6.38
C LEU A 299 5.21 -1.96 7.16
N GLN A 300 4.04 -2.07 7.74
CA GLN A 300 3.53 -3.27 8.37
C GLN A 300 2.03 -3.38 8.09
N TYR A 301 1.56 -4.57 7.75
CA TYR A 301 0.13 -4.82 7.58
C TYR A 301 -0.41 -5.74 8.68
N LYS A 302 -1.70 -5.56 8.99
CA LYS A 302 -2.46 -6.35 9.96
C LYS A 302 -3.71 -6.87 9.28
N VAL A 303 -4.05 -8.13 9.52
CA VAL A 303 -5.23 -8.78 8.97
C VAL A 303 -6.07 -9.30 10.12
N GLU A 304 -7.33 -8.86 10.16
CA GLU A 304 -8.33 -9.34 11.10
C GLU A 304 -9.31 -10.23 10.33
N LEU A 305 -9.26 -11.53 10.62
CA LEU A 305 -10.14 -12.53 10.03
C LEU A 305 -11.23 -12.88 11.03
N SER A 306 -12.48 -12.98 10.57
CA SER A 306 -13.56 -13.54 11.38
C SER A 306 -14.40 -14.53 10.59
N PHE A 307 -14.76 -15.64 11.23
CA PHE A 307 -15.53 -16.72 10.64
C PHE A 307 -16.57 -17.22 11.64
N THR A 308 -17.76 -17.54 11.14
CA THR A 308 -18.91 -17.96 11.95
C THR A 308 -19.74 -18.89 11.06
N GLY A 309 -19.51 -20.20 11.16
CA GLY A 309 -19.99 -21.20 10.19
C GLY A 309 -19.70 -22.65 10.59
N LEU A 310 -20.09 -23.61 9.76
CA LEU A 310 -19.77 -25.02 9.94
C LEU A 310 -18.28 -25.29 9.67
N SER A 311 -17.74 -26.32 10.29
CA SER A 311 -16.35 -26.77 10.09
C SER A 311 -15.98 -27.04 8.63
N THR A 312 -16.96 -27.47 7.83
CA THR A 312 -16.88 -27.78 6.41
C THR A 312 -17.00 -26.56 5.50
N ASP A 313 -17.43 -25.41 6.03
CA ASP A 313 -17.57 -24.22 5.20
C ASP A 313 -16.19 -23.65 4.87
N PRO A 314 -16.03 -23.04 3.67
CA PRO A 314 -14.80 -22.34 3.32
C PRO A 314 -14.50 -21.24 4.34
N LYS A 315 -13.23 -21.11 4.73
CA LYS A 315 -12.76 -20.14 5.75
C LYS A 315 -12.16 -18.90 5.08
N PRO A 316 -12.24 -17.71 5.70
CA PRO A 316 -11.60 -16.52 5.16
C PRO A 316 -10.07 -16.66 5.19
N ASN A 317 -9.40 -16.03 4.23
CA ASN A 317 -7.94 -16.00 4.16
C ASN A 317 -7.45 -14.76 3.39
N LEU A 318 -6.23 -14.32 3.71
CA LEU A 318 -5.43 -13.45 2.85
C LEU A 318 -4.48 -14.35 2.04
N GLN A 319 -4.45 -14.16 0.72
CA GLN A 319 -3.63 -14.95 -0.20
C GLN A 319 -2.38 -14.19 -0.61
N ASP A 320 -2.55 -12.93 -1.03
CA ASP A 320 -1.46 -12.05 -1.45
C ASP A 320 -1.73 -10.60 -1.05
N ILE A 321 -0.65 -9.88 -0.76
CA ILE A 321 -0.64 -8.43 -0.62
C ILE A 321 0.63 -7.88 -1.28
N SER A 322 0.45 -7.00 -2.25
CA SER A 322 1.54 -6.41 -3.04
C SER A 322 1.46 -4.88 -2.93
N PHE A 323 2.60 -4.25 -2.61
CA PHE A 323 2.71 -2.80 -2.48
C PHE A 323 3.42 -2.22 -3.70
N ASN A 324 2.73 -1.36 -4.44
CA ASN A 324 3.29 -0.69 -5.61
C ASN A 324 3.91 0.65 -5.20
N TYR A 325 5.10 0.95 -5.71
CA TYR A 325 5.84 2.18 -5.40
C TYR A 325 6.85 2.51 -6.50
N TYR A 326 7.25 3.78 -6.57
CA TYR A 326 8.37 4.20 -7.41
C TYR A 326 9.71 3.95 -6.70
N THR A 327 10.65 3.28 -7.40
CA THR A 327 11.95 2.94 -6.82
C THR A 327 12.90 4.13 -6.82
N TYR A 328 12.88 4.90 -7.91
CA TYR A 328 13.68 6.11 -8.06
C TYR A 328 12.80 7.36 -7.95
N LEU A 329 13.20 8.25 -7.04
CA LEU A 329 12.49 9.51 -6.77
C LEU A 329 13.08 10.66 -7.57
N ASN A 330 12.25 11.64 -7.92
CA ASN A 330 12.72 12.89 -8.51
C ASN A 330 13.64 13.62 -7.53
N LYS A 331 14.77 14.12 -8.02
CA LYS A 331 15.75 14.88 -7.22
C LYS A 331 16.08 16.20 -7.89
N SER A 332 16.60 17.13 -7.10
CA SER A 332 17.17 18.37 -7.65
C SER A 332 18.51 18.66 -7.01
N LEU A 333 19.39 19.29 -7.80
CA LEU A 333 20.71 19.74 -7.42
C LEU A 333 20.82 21.22 -7.77
N THR A 334 21.22 22.05 -6.82
CA THR A 334 21.57 23.44 -7.08
C THR A 334 23.09 23.57 -7.12
N SER A 335 23.62 24.23 -8.15
CA SER A 335 25.06 24.45 -8.30
C SER A 335 25.62 25.35 -7.21
N SER A 336 26.95 25.41 -7.13
CA SER A 336 27.62 26.53 -6.48
C SER A 336 27.25 27.86 -7.15
N ILE A 337 27.55 28.96 -6.46
CA ILE A 337 27.45 30.31 -7.00
C ILE A 337 28.71 30.59 -7.83
N TYR A 338 28.53 31.09 -9.04
CA TYR A 338 29.59 31.53 -9.95
C TYR A 338 29.58 33.05 -10.04
N ASN A 339 30.75 33.66 -10.19
CA ASN A 339 30.93 35.10 -10.39
C ASN A 339 31.70 35.36 -11.69
N SER A 340 31.10 36.08 -12.65
CA SER A 340 31.74 36.48 -13.91
C SER A 340 32.80 37.57 -13.72
N ASN A 341 32.78 38.27 -12.58
CA ASN A 341 33.57 39.47 -12.26
C ASN A 341 33.31 40.66 -13.22
N SER A 342 32.21 40.64 -13.98
CA SER A 342 31.85 41.71 -14.90
C SER A 342 30.35 41.98 -14.86
N ASP A 343 30.03 43.25 -14.72
CA ASP A 343 28.67 43.77 -14.70
C ASP A 343 28.00 43.76 -16.08
N ALA A 344 28.80 43.59 -17.14
CA ALA A 344 28.38 43.59 -18.53
C ALA A 344 28.20 42.16 -19.10
N ASN A 345 27.84 41.22 -18.24
CA ASN A 345 27.81 39.80 -18.60
C ASN A 345 26.49 39.38 -19.26
N THR A 346 26.57 38.67 -20.39
CA THR A 346 25.44 38.05 -21.08
C THR A 346 25.62 36.53 -21.15
N PHE A 347 24.54 35.76 -20.98
CA PHE A 347 24.60 34.31 -21.02
C PHE A 347 24.38 33.81 -22.45
N ALA A 348 25.34 33.06 -22.99
CA ALA A 348 25.27 32.54 -24.35
C ALA A 348 24.62 31.16 -24.43
N SER A 349 25.02 30.24 -23.55
CA SER A 349 24.46 28.89 -23.57
C SER A 349 24.62 28.15 -22.25
N ILE A 350 23.75 27.17 -22.02
CA ILE A 350 23.96 26.10 -21.05
C ILE A 350 24.01 24.77 -21.79
N SER A 351 25.00 23.95 -21.47
CA SER A 351 25.15 22.60 -21.98
C SER A 351 25.46 21.62 -20.88
N TRP A 352 25.06 20.36 -21.06
CA TRP A 352 25.35 19.31 -20.10
C TRP A 352 25.49 17.94 -20.76
N GLU A 353 26.31 17.09 -20.16
CA GLU A 353 26.46 15.69 -20.54
C GLU A 353 25.55 14.84 -19.67
N GLU A 354 24.68 14.06 -20.30
CA GLU A 354 23.73 13.17 -19.61
C GLU A 354 23.81 11.72 -20.08
N ASP A 355 23.59 10.80 -19.15
CA ASP A 355 23.12 9.45 -19.47
C ASP A 355 21.59 9.44 -19.37
N PHE A 356 20.94 9.00 -20.45
CA PHE A 356 19.52 9.13 -20.68
C PHE A 356 18.90 7.74 -20.90
N PRO A 357 18.60 7.00 -19.82
CA PRO A 357 17.69 5.86 -19.89
C PRO A 357 16.32 6.31 -20.41
N SER A 358 15.57 5.40 -21.05
CA SER A 358 14.17 5.67 -21.44
C SER A 358 13.35 6.11 -20.23
N ASP A 359 12.38 6.99 -20.44
CA ASP A 359 11.47 7.51 -19.40
C ASP A 359 12.16 8.30 -18.26
N THR A 360 13.30 8.93 -18.55
CA THR A 360 13.98 9.88 -17.66
C THR A 360 14.15 11.23 -18.34
N VAL A 361 14.24 12.31 -17.56
CA VAL A 361 14.50 13.67 -18.08
C VAL A 361 15.38 14.45 -17.11
N ILE A 362 16.37 15.18 -17.64
CA ILE A 362 17.07 16.23 -16.90
C ILE A 362 16.53 17.59 -17.34
N LYS A 363 16.11 18.40 -16.38
CA LYS A 363 15.63 19.78 -16.60
C LYS A 363 16.51 20.78 -15.87
N PHE A 364 16.73 21.95 -16.47
CA PHE A 364 17.51 23.03 -15.86
C PHE A 364 16.68 24.32 -15.72
N GLN A 365 17.01 25.11 -14.70
CA GLN A 365 16.64 26.52 -14.57
C GLN A 365 17.86 27.32 -14.11
N MET A 366 17.91 28.60 -14.48
CA MET A 366 19.00 29.53 -14.18
C MET A 366 18.53 30.61 -13.21
N GLN A 367 19.41 31.07 -12.33
CA GLN A 367 19.14 32.18 -11.41
C GLN A 367 20.34 33.14 -11.42
N THR A 368 20.07 34.45 -11.46
CA THR A 368 21.09 35.50 -11.48
C THR A 368 20.95 36.44 -10.31
N SER A 369 22.03 37.16 -9.99
CA SER A 369 22.07 38.16 -8.92
C SER A 369 23.17 39.19 -9.20
N ALA A 370 22.91 40.44 -8.83
CA ALA A 370 23.90 41.52 -8.92
C ALA A 370 24.76 41.68 -7.66
N ASP A 371 24.29 41.18 -6.51
CA ASP A 371 24.87 41.47 -5.18
C ASP A 371 25.13 40.19 -4.34
N ASN A 372 24.91 39.00 -4.93
CA ASN A 372 24.95 37.70 -4.26
C ASN A 372 23.96 37.56 -3.08
N SER A 373 22.99 38.47 -2.95
CA SER A 373 22.06 38.53 -1.83
C SER A 373 20.60 38.51 -2.31
N THR A 374 20.29 39.33 -3.29
CA THR A 374 19.01 39.43 -3.98
C THR A 374 19.10 38.64 -5.29
N TRP A 375 18.31 37.58 -5.39
CA TRP A 375 18.33 36.67 -6.53
C TRP A 375 17.03 36.78 -7.34
N SER A 376 17.12 36.61 -8.67
CA SER A 376 15.96 36.38 -9.53
C SER A 376 15.20 35.12 -9.11
N ASP A 377 14.05 34.81 -9.72
CA ASP A 377 13.55 33.43 -9.64
C ASP A 377 14.46 32.46 -10.43
N PHE A 378 14.34 31.16 -10.17
CA PHE A 378 14.90 30.14 -11.08
C PHE A 378 14.08 30.14 -12.37
N MET A 379 14.64 30.65 -13.45
CA MET A 379 13.95 30.89 -14.72
C MET A 379 14.31 29.82 -15.76
N GLY A 380 13.32 29.47 -16.59
CA GLY A 380 13.50 28.68 -17.80
C GLY A 380 13.58 29.54 -19.07
N PRO A 381 13.42 28.92 -20.26
CA PRO A 381 13.60 29.58 -21.56
C PRO A 381 12.71 30.80 -21.82
N ASP A 382 11.55 30.90 -21.15
CA ASP A 382 10.62 32.01 -21.31
C ASP A 382 10.84 33.16 -20.31
N GLY A 383 11.87 33.07 -19.47
CA GLY A 383 12.14 34.06 -18.43
C GLY A 383 11.25 33.93 -17.19
N THR A 384 10.52 32.82 -17.03
CA THR A 384 9.65 32.56 -15.88
C THR A 384 10.06 31.30 -15.11
N ASN A 385 9.56 31.16 -13.89
CA ASN A 385 9.81 29.98 -13.04
C ASN A 385 8.98 28.74 -13.39
N ALA A 386 8.10 28.83 -14.40
CA ALA A 386 7.21 27.76 -14.80
C ALA A 386 7.81 26.86 -15.90
N THR A 387 8.84 27.32 -16.60
CA THR A 387 9.48 26.59 -17.70
C THR A 387 10.86 26.09 -17.33
N TYR A 388 11.40 25.18 -18.14
CA TYR A 388 12.67 24.51 -17.92
C TYR A 388 13.43 24.34 -19.22
N PHE A 389 14.76 24.38 -19.16
CA PHE A 389 15.64 23.96 -20.24
C PHE A 389 15.76 22.43 -20.24
N TYR A 390 15.36 21.76 -21.32
CA TYR A 390 15.48 20.31 -21.49
C TYR A 390 15.41 19.90 -22.97
N THR A 391 15.69 18.62 -23.27
CA THR A 391 15.52 18.03 -24.60
C THR A 391 14.04 18.10 -25.04
N GLY A 392 13.68 19.17 -25.76
CA GLY A 392 12.29 19.47 -26.15
C GLY A 392 11.89 20.94 -26.01
N SER A 393 12.64 21.75 -25.25
CA SER A 393 12.37 23.18 -25.05
C SER A 393 13.19 24.10 -25.98
N GLY A 394 13.46 23.66 -27.20
CA GLY A 394 14.38 24.36 -28.13
C GLY A 394 15.87 24.03 -27.95
N CYS A 395 16.21 23.15 -27.03
CA CYS A 395 17.56 22.61 -26.87
C CYS A 395 17.85 21.51 -27.90
N THR A 396 19.11 21.39 -28.32
CA THR A 396 19.59 20.35 -29.24
C THR A 396 20.37 19.29 -28.47
N LYS A 397 20.26 18.02 -28.88
CA LYS A 397 21.02 16.90 -28.31
C LYS A 397 21.83 16.21 -29.39
N THR A 398 23.14 16.06 -29.15
CA THR A 398 24.06 15.29 -29.98
C THR A 398 24.77 14.29 -29.08
N ASP A 399 24.55 12.99 -29.33
CA ASP A 399 24.97 11.91 -28.44
C ASP A 399 24.49 12.13 -27.00
N SER A 400 25.40 12.29 -26.03
CA SER A 400 25.11 12.56 -24.63
C SER A 400 25.08 14.06 -24.27
N LEU A 401 25.48 14.95 -25.18
CA LEU A 401 25.55 16.39 -24.95
C LEU A 401 24.25 17.07 -25.34
N VAL A 402 23.62 17.75 -24.37
CA VAL A 402 22.50 18.67 -24.60
C VAL A 402 23.00 20.10 -24.56
N THR A 403 22.57 20.93 -25.51
CA THR A 403 22.90 22.37 -25.56
C THR A 403 21.65 23.20 -25.75
N CYS A 404 21.48 24.20 -24.89
CA CYS A 404 20.40 25.19 -24.95
C CYS A 404 20.99 26.59 -25.14
N ASP A 405 20.40 27.34 -26.07
CA ASP A 405 20.70 28.74 -26.30
C ASP A 405 20.09 29.61 -25.18
N LEU A 406 20.86 30.59 -24.70
CA LEU A 406 20.45 31.56 -23.69
C LEU A 406 20.41 33.01 -24.21
N ASP A 407 20.82 33.27 -25.47
CA ASP A 407 21.08 34.61 -26.03
C ASP A 407 19.83 35.52 -26.10
N ASN A 408 18.62 35.02 -25.79
CA ASN A 408 17.38 35.79 -25.83
C ASN A 408 16.38 35.39 -24.73
N VAL A 409 16.85 34.85 -23.61
CA VAL A 409 15.96 34.48 -22.51
C VAL A 409 15.54 35.76 -21.76
N PRO A 410 14.24 36.14 -21.77
CA PRO A 410 13.80 37.38 -21.13
C PRO A 410 14.17 37.40 -19.65
N ASN A 411 14.56 38.56 -19.13
CA ASN A 411 14.97 38.75 -17.73
C ASN A 411 16.24 37.98 -17.29
N LEU A 412 16.87 37.19 -18.16
CA LEU A 412 18.12 36.48 -17.87
C LEU A 412 19.31 37.31 -18.38
N GLY A 413 19.89 38.13 -17.50
CA GLY A 413 21.02 39.00 -17.86
C GLY A 413 20.66 40.42 -18.31
N GLU A 414 19.37 40.79 -18.29
CA GLU A 414 18.91 42.13 -18.72
C GLU A 414 18.79 43.18 -17.60
N SER A 415 19.00 42.80 -16.34
CA SER A 415 19.18 43.78 -15.26
C SER A 415 20.66 44.12 -15.13
N GLU A 416 21.01 45.39 -15.30
CA GLU A 416 22.37 45.91 -15.12
C GLU A 416 23.07 45.27 -13.90
N ASN A 417 24.31 44.79 -14.09
CA ASN A 417 25.21 44.28 -13.04
C ASN A 417 25.02 42.83 -12.56
N ASN A 418 24.37 41.93 -13.31
CA ASN A 418 24.26 40.51 -12.91
C ASN A 418 25.56 39.72 -13.09
N HIS A 419 26.54 39.90 -12.20
CA HIS A 419 27.80 39.14 -12.24
C HIS A 419 27.74 37.81 -11.47
N TYR A 420 26.70 37.53 -10.66
CA TYR A 420 26.51 36.22 -10.02
C TYR A 420 25.45 35.38 -10.72
N PHE A 421 25.71 34.07 -10.82
CA PHE A 421 24.71 33.11 -11.29
C PHE A 421 24.85 31.73 -10.63
N LYS A 422 23.78 30.95 -10.70
CA LYS A 422 23.75 29.52 -10.38
C LYS A 422 22.63 28.84 -11.17
N TYR A 423 22.71 27.53 -11.28
CA TYR A 423 21.68 26.73 -11.93
C TYR A 423 21.09 25.70 -10.97
N LYS A 424 19.90 25.23 -11.30
CA LYS A 424 19.27 24.09 -10.63
C LYS A 424 18.92 23.02 -11.67
N ALA A 425 19.48 21.84 -11.48
CA ALA A 425 19.16 20.64 -12.25
C ALA A 425 18.06 19.86 -11.53
N TYR A 426 17.09 19.34 -12.26
CA TYR A 426 16.04 18.44 -11.79
C TYR A 426 16.21 17.12 -12.53
N LEU A 427 16.49 16.06 -11.79
CA LEU A 427 16.65 14.69 -12.28
C LEU A 427 15.33 13.97 -12.09
N ILE A 428 14.64 13.68 -13.18
CA ILE A 428 13.26 13.17 -13.18
C ILE A 428 13.26 11.73 -13.69
N SER A 429 12.57 10.86 -12.95
CA SER A 429 12.19 9.51 -13.37
C SER A 429 10.68 9.49 -13.59
N GLU A 430 10.23 9.29 -14.83
CA GLU A 430 8.79 9.34 -15.14
C GLU A 430 8.07 8.06 -14.71
N THR A 431 8.75 6.92 -14.76
CA THR A 431 8.21 5.59 -14.39
C THR A 431 8.74 5.08 -13.04
N GLY A 432 9.73 5.76 -12.45
CA GLY A 432 10.38 5.36 -11.20
C GLY A 432 11.24 4.10 -11.31
N VAL A 433 11.55 3.62 -12.53
CA VAL A 433 12.32 2.38 -12.81
C VAL A 433 13.78 2.68 -13.14
N ASP A 434 14.07 3.87 -13.69
CA ASP A 434 15.42 4.31 -14.04
C ASP A 434 15.70 5.72 -13.49
N THR A 435 16.97 6.13 -13.43
CA THR A 435 17.36 7.49 -13.02
C THR A 435 18.37 8.07 -14.01
N PRO A 436 18.22 9.34 -14.43
CA PRO A 436 19.18 9.94 -15.35
C PRO A 436 20.50 10.24 -14.62
N ALA A 437 21.63 10.23 -15.33
CA ALA A 437 22.91 10.65 -14.78
C ALA A 437 23.33 12.00 -15.36
N LEU A 438 23.69 12.95 -14.49
CA LEU A 438 24.26 14.24 -14.88
C LEU A 438 25.79 14.19 -14.71
N ASN A 439 26.54 14.22 -15.81
CA ASN A 439 28.00 14.03 -15.79
C ASN A 439 28.76 15.36 -15.68
N SER A 440 28.36 16.37 -16.44
CA SER A 440 28.97 17.70 -16.41
C SER A 440 27.99 18.77 -16.86
N VAL A 441 28.18 20.00 -16.39
CA VAL A 441 27.42 21.19 -16.82
C VAL A 441 28.40 22.29 -17.18
N THR A 442 28.19 22.91 -18.33
CA THR A 442 28.98 24.04 -18.84
C THR A 442 28.02 25.19 -19.14
N VAL A 443 28.25 26.33 -18.49
CA VAL A 443 27.56 27.59 -18.82
C VAL A 443 28.56 28.49 -19.52
N THR A 444 28.22 28.92 -20.73
CA THR A 444 29.01 29.87 -21.52
C THR A 444 28.41 31.26 -21.38
N TYR A 445 29.25 32.24 -21.08
CA TYR A 445 28.87 33.64 -20.95
C TYR A 445 29.88 34.53 -21.69
N VAL A 446 29.43 35.72 -22.09
CA VAL A 446 30.24 36.72 -22.81
C VAL A 446 30.21 38.02 -22.02
N VAL A 447 31.37 38.66 -21.89
CA VAL A 447 31.45 40.01 -21.33
C VAL A 447 31.26 41.00 -22.48
N ASN A 448 30.13 41.70 -22.49
CA ASN A 448 29.74 42.68 -23.50
C ASN A 448 29.84 44.13 -22.94
N ALA A 449 31.07 44.63 -22.82
CA ALA A 449 31.40 46.01 -22.51
C ALA A 449 30.88 47.03 -23.57
N ASN A 450 30.62 48.26 -23.13
CA ASN A 450 30.25 49.33 -24.05
C ASN A 450 31.42 49.72 -24.97
N PRO A 451 31.15 50.12 -26.23
CA PRO A 451 32.17 50.71 -27.08
C PRO A 451 32.73 52.01 -26.49
N GLU A 452 34.01 52.28 -26.74
CA GLU A 452 34.74 53.41 -26.19
C GLU A 452 35.10 54.46 -27.26
N ILE A 453 35.07 55.73 -26.88
CA ILE A 453 35.63 56.85 -27.66
C ILE A 453 36.98 57.25 -27.06
N GLU A 454 37.99 57.46 -27.90
CA GLU A 454 39.33 57.83 -27.44
C GLU A 454 39.35 59.21 -26.75
N ALA A 455 39.68 59.20 -25.46
CA ALA A 455 39.76 60.43 -24.69
C ALA A 455 40.86 61.37 -25.23
N ASN A 456 40.55 62.67 -25.28
CA ASN A 456 41.48 63.75 -25.70
C ASN A 456 41.96 63.70 -27.17
N GLN A 457 41.42 62.83 -28.02
CA GLN A 457 41.68 62.82 -29.47
C GLN A 457 40.46 63.26 -30.30
N THR A 458 39.31 63.48 -29.65
CA THR A 458 38.13 64.07 -30.31
C THR A 458 38.32 65.56 -30.52
N THR A 459 38.31 66.02 -31.77
CA THR A 459 38.45 67.43 -32.13
C THR A 459 37.26 67.91 -32.92
N ALA A 460 36.74 69.10 -32.62
CA ALA A 460 35.73 69.77 -33.41
C ALA A 460 36.31 71.10 -33.91
N VAL A 461 36.61 71.19 -35.21
CA VAL A 461 37.33 72.33 -35.79
C VAL A 461 36.46 72.99 -36.88
N PRO A 462 36.21 74.31 -36.79
CA PRO A 462 35.47 75.02 -37.83
C PRO A 462 36.28 75.07 -39.14
N ASP A 463 35.61 74.93 -40.28
CA ASP A 463 36.20 75.04 -41.60
C ASP A 463 35.96 76.40 -42.25
N ALA A 464 36.59 76.64 -43.41
CA ALA A 464 36.46 77.89 -44.16
C ALA A 464 35.02 78.19 -44.65
N ASN A 465 34.13 77.19 -44.61
CA ASN A 465 32.72 77.28 -45.03
C ASN A 465 31.77 77.39 -43.83
N LYS A 466 32.27 77.61 -42.61
CA LYS A 466 31.50 77.68 -41.37
C LYS A 466 30.79 76.37 -41.00
N LYS A 467 31.30 75.23 -41.48
CA LYS A 467 30.96 73.90 -40.96
C LYS A 467 31.95 73.52 -39.86
N VAL A 468 31.62 72.53 -39.05
CA VAL A 468 32.48 72.01 -37.98
C VAL A 468 32.83 70.57 -38.31
N ASN A 469 34.12 70.31 -38.52
CA ASN A 469 34.64 68.97 -38.73
C ASN A 469 34.94 68.33 -37.38
N ILE A 470 34.20 67.26 -37.07
CA ILE A 470 34.35 66.45 -35.87
C ILE A 470 35.19 65.24 -36.24
N SER A 471 36.36 65.08 -35.64
CA SER A 471 37.17 63.86 -35.72
C SER A 471 37.07 63.12 -34.40
N TYR A 472 36.84 61.82 -34.45
CA TYR A 472 36.70 60.96 -33.26
C TYR A 472 37.23 59.57 -33.58
N ASN A 473 37.84 58.92 -32.59
CA ASN A 473 38.32 57.56 -32.75
C ASN A 473 37.54 56.65 -31.81
N VAL A 474 37.07 55.51 -32.31
CA VAL A 474 36.25 54.55 -31.56
C VAL A 474 36.87 53.17 -31.55
N ARG A 475 36.63 52.42 -30.48
CA ARG A 475 36.91 50.99 -30.43
C ARG A 475 35.78 50.27 -29.69
N ASP A 476 35.72 48.97 -29.87
CA ASP A 476 34.94 48.10 -29.02
C ASP A 476 35.90 47.10 -28.39
N THR A 477 35.96 47.06 -27.06
CA THR A 477 36.98 46.31 -26.33
C THR A 477 36.75 44.81 -26.32
N ASP A 478 35.51 44.36 -26.47
CA ASP A 478 35.15 42.94 -26.47
C ASP A 478 34.88 42.37 -27.87
N SER A 479 34.69 43.23 -28.86
CA SER A 479 34.32 42.82 -30.21
C SER A 479 35.47 43.03 -31.20
N ILE A 480 35.89 41.92 -31.81
CA ILE A 480 36.96 41.89 -32.84
C ILE A 480 36.47 42.36 -34.21
N SER A 481 35.16 42.53 -34.40
CA SER A 481 34.50 43.03 -35.61
C SER A 481 33.09 43.52 -35.28
N GLY A 482 32.63 44.58 -35.93
CA GLY A 482 31.28 45.12 -35.70
C GLY A 482 31.12 46.52 -36.27
N THR A 483 29.99 47.15 -35.95
CA THR A 483 29.73 48.55 -36.29
C THR A 483 29.26 49.32 -35.08
N ILE A 484 29.79 50.53 -34.87
CA ILE A 484 29.37 51.47 -33.83
C ILE A 484 28.56 52.58 -34.51
N THR A 485 27.36 52.87 -34.01
CA THR A 485 26.54 53.97 -34.51
C THR A 485 26.83 55.24 -33.71
N PRO A 486 27.36 56.31 -34.34
CA PRO A 486 27.69 57.53 -33.63
C PRO A 486 26.44 58.41 -33.41
N SER A 487 26.48 59.19 -32.33
CA SER A 487 25.58 60.32 -32.10
C SER A 487 26.40 61.53 -31.67
N PHE A 488 25.89 62.73 -31.96
CA PHE A 488 26.62 63.97 -31.69
C PHE A 488 25.74 64.97 -30.99
N GLU A 489 26.31 65.67 -30.03
CA GLU A 489 25.66 66.75 -29.29
C GLU A 489 26.55 68.00 -29.33
N TYR A 490 25.94 69.17 -29.19
CA TYR A 490 26.63 70.45 -29.08
C TYR A 490 26.21 71.18 -27.80
N SER A 491 27.09 72.08 -27.33
CA SER A 491 26.84 72.90 -26.15
C SER A 491 27.10 74.37 -26.44
N LEU A 492 26.18 75.24 -26.02
CA LEU A 492 26.31 76.70 -26.12
C LEU A 492 26.78 77.36 -24.82
N ASN A 493 26.95 76.59 -23.75
CA ASN A 493 27.29 77.08 -22.40
C ASN A 493 28.55 76.41 -21.82
N GLY A 494 29.53 76.13 -22.70
CA GLY A 494 30.82 75.57 -22.29
C GLY A 494 30.74 74.18 -21.69
N GLY A 495 29.76 73.36 -22.12
CA GLY A 495 29.60 71.97 -21.68
C GLY A 495 28.71 71.77 -20.45
N SER A 496 28.04 72.82 -19.95
CA SER A 496 27.12 72.70 -18.80
C SER A 496 25.79 72.03 -19.16
N SER A 497 25.38 72.12 -20.42
CA SER A 497 24.27 71.35 -21.00
C SER A 497 24.57 71.03 -22.46
N TRP A 498 24.07 69.89 -22.93
CA TRP A 498 24.27 69.39 -24.29
C TRP A 498 22.92 69.23 -24.98
N THR A 499 22.91 69.54 -26.28
CA THR A 499 21.75 69.41 -27.17
C THR A 499 22.14 68.51 -28.33
N ALA A 500 21.34 67.50 -28.64
CA ALA A 500 21.56 66.65 -29.81
C ALA A 500 21.62 67.48 -31.10
N ILE A 501 22.61 67.20 -31.95
CA ILE A 501 22.71 67.76 -33.29
C ILE A 501 21.54 67.23 -34.13
N THR A 502 20.83 68.13 -34.82
CA THR A 502 19.73 67.72 -35.70
C THR A 502 20.29 66.91 -36.87
N SER A 503 19.72 65.74 -37.16
CA SER A 503 20.26 64.82 -38.18
C SER A 503 20.42 65.45 -39.57
N GLY A 504 19.51 66.34 -39.97
CA GLY A 504 19.58 67.09 -41.23
C GLY A 504 20.67 68.16 -41.29
N CYS A 505 21.36 68.41 -40.17
CA CYS A 505 22.48 69.36 -40.07
C CYS A 505 23.85 68.65 -40.07
N LEU A 506 23.88 67.32 -40.19
CA LEU A 506 25.07 66.50 -40.45
C LEU A 506 25.07 66.03 -41.91
N GLU A 507 26.23 65.59 -42.42
CA GLU A 507 26.28 65.02 -43.77
C GLU A 507 25.63 63.63 -43.82
N ALA A 508 25.17 63.23 -45.01
CA ALA A 508 24.27 62.10 -45.21
C ALA A 508 24.76 60.74 -44.66
N THR A 509 26.06 60.59 -44.41
CA THR A 509 26.67 59.35 -43.89
C THR A 509 27.23 59.48 -42.47
N ASP A 510 27.10 60.63 -41.82
CA ASP A 510 27.78 60.88 -40.55
C ASP A 510 27.19 60.08 -39.39
N LEU A 511 25.90 59.75 -39.48
CA LEU A 511 25.16 58.94 -38.51
C LEU A 511 25.09 57.45 -38.90
N ASP A 512 25.67 57.07 -40.04
CA ASP A 512 25.73 55.67 -40.46
C ASP A 512 26.65 54.87 -39.53
N ALA A 513 26.34 53.58 -39.37
CA ALA A 513 27.12 52.65 -38.57
C ALA A 513 28.57 52.57 -39.08
N LYS A 514 29.53 52.84 -38.18
CA LYS A 514 30.96 52.92 -38.47
C LYS A 514 31.65 51.60 -38.14
N THR A 515 32.35 51.03 -39.11
CA THR A 515 33.13 49.82 -38.87
C THR A 515 34.31 50.10 -37.94
N ILE A 516 34.58 49.16 -37.04
CA ILE A 516 35.80 49.12 -36.23
C ILE A 516 36.81 48.17 -36.85
N SER A 517 38.10 48.48 -36.70
CA SER A 517 39.20 47.68 -37.25
C SER A 517 39.33 46.31 -36.57
N THR A 518 39.69 45.29 -37.36
CA THR A 518 40.13 43.98 -36.87
C THR A 518 41.60 44.05 -36.42
N PRO A 519 41.94 43.77 -35.15
CA PRO A 519 43.34 43.76 -34.70
C PRO A 519 44.14 42.61 -35.34
N ALA A 520 45.47 42.76 -35.43
CA ALA A 520 46.35 41.76 -36.03
C ALA A 520 46.47 40.45 -35.21
N THR A 521 46.12 40.47 -33.91
CA THR A 521 46.14 39.29 -33.00
C THR A 521 45.15 39.44 -31.81
N PRO A 522 44.34 38.42 -31.45
CA PRO A 522 43.47 38.37 -30.25
C PRO A 522 44.28 38.39 -28.92
N PRO A 523 43.69 38.72 -27.75
CA PRO A 523 42.26 38.63 -27.39
C PRO A 523 41.53 39.96 -27.12
N GLU A 524 42.20 41.11 -27.21
CA GLU A 524 41.60 42.42 -26.89
C GLU A 524 41.84 43.43 -28.03
N ASN A 525 40.82 44.21 -28.40
CA ASN A 525 40.96 45.26 -29.40
C ASN A 525 41.54 46.53 -28.76
N THR A 526 42.86 46.66 -28.82
CA THR A 526 43.55 47.85 -28.29
C THR A 526 43.58 49.04 -29.26
N THR A 527 43.04 48.91 -30.47
CA THR A 527 43.21 49.88 -31.57
C THR A 527 41.96 50.73 -31.77
N TYR A 528 42.09 52.05 -31.67
CA TYR A 528 41.01 52.96 -32.04
C TYR A 528 40.97 53.18 -33.57
N THR A 529 39.77 53.13 -34.14
CA THR A 529 39.52 53.40 -35.57
C THR A 529 39.07 54.84 -35.75
N PRO A 530 39.75 55.65 -36.58
CA PRO A 530 39.42 57.05 -36.78
C PRO A 530 38.23 57.22 -37.72
N HIS A 531 37.32 58.11 -37.34
CA HIS A 531 36.15 58.51 -38.13
C HIS A 531 35.96 60.03 -38.07
N THR A 532 35.21 60.56 -39.03
CA THR A 532 34.88 61.99 -39.11
C THR A 532 33.39 62.19 -39.32
N ALA A 533 32.87 63.31 -38.82
CA ALA A 533 31.56 63.84 -39.14
C ALA A 533 31.66 65.34 -39.42
N THR A 534 30.74 65.89 -40.20
CA THR A 534 30.70 67.31 -40.55
C THR A 534 29.35 67.91 -40.15
N TRP A 535 29.38 68.76 -39.14
CA TRP A 535 28.20 69.47 -38.67
C TRP A 535 28.09 70.84 -39.35
N THR A 536 26.87 71.24 -39.71
CA THR A 536 26.54 72.58 -40.21
C THR A 536 25.73 73.33 -39.13
N PRO A 537 26.38 74.06 -38.20
CA PRO A 537 25.70 74.71 -37.08
C PRO A 537 24.57 75.66 -37.48
N ALA A 538 24.70 76.35 -38.62
CA ALA A 538 23.69 77.29 -39.12
C ALA A 538 22.35 76.62 -39.52
N CYS A 539 22.32 75.30 -39.64
CA CYS A 539 21.10 74.53 -39.88
C CYS A 539 20.29 74.30 -38.59
N GLU A 540 20.90 74.44 -37.41
CA GLU A 540 20.21 74.25 -36.13
C GLU A 540 19.24 75.39 -35.83
N SER A 541 18.03 75.03 -35.38
CA SER A 541 17.07 76.00 -34.88
C SER A 541 17.58 76.61 -33.56
N GLY A 542 17.94 77.89 -33.57
CA GLY A 542 18.39 78.61 -32.37
C GLY A 542 19.86 79.02 -32.36
N ILE A 543 20.66 78.60 -33.35
CA ILE A 543 22.03 79.09 -33.54
C ILE A 543 22.05 80.17 -34.64
N GLY A 544 22.36 81.42 -34.28
CA GLY A 544 22.35 82.56 -35.21
C GLY A 544 23.44 82.47 -36.30
N THR A 545 23.16 82.98 -37.50
CA THR A 545 24.03 82.84 -38.70
C THR A 545 25.28 83.73 -38.73
N THR A 546 25.57 84.50 -37.67
CA THR A 546 26.51 85.62 -37.73
C THR A 546 27.66 85.66 -36.70
N THR A 547 27.86 84.67 -35.83
CA THR A 547 29.07 84.64 -34.96
C THR A 547 29.60 83.23 -34.76
N TYR A 548 30.71 82.90 -35.41
CA TYR A 548 31.63 81.85 -34.97
C TYR A 548 33.02 82.50 -34.93
N GLU A 549 33.61 82.67 -33.74
CA GLU A 549 35.06 82.92 -33.64
C GLU A 549 35.80 81.60 -33.84
N ALA A 550 36.94 81.67 -34.52
CA ALA A 550 37.80 80.55 -34.87
C ALA A 550 38.48 79.93 -33.64
#